data_AF-A0AAJ2H738-F1
#
_entry.id   AF-A0AAJ2H738-F1
#
_cell.length_a   1.000
_cell.length_b   1.000
_cell.length_c   1.000
_cell.angle_alpha   90.00
_cell.angle_beta   90.00
_cell.angle_gamma   90.00
#
_symmetry.space_group_name_H-M   'P 1'
#
loop_
_entity.id
_entity.type
_entity.pdbx_description
1 polymer ?
#
loop_
_entity_poly.entity_id
_entity_poly.type
_entity_poly.pdbx_seq_one_letter_code
_entity_poly.pdbx_strand_id
1 'polypeptide(L)'
;MSFYVYLSGEIHNNWRDEIQSGAEQKGLDIVFTAPVTNHEASDAAGDMLFPANQNFWRDHQSAKVNAIRTQTLIQQADLVVVRFGDQ
;
A
#
# COMPACT_ATOMS: atom_id res chain seq x y z
N MET A 1 -6.30 10.49 -19.52
CA MET A 1 -4.89 10.30 -19.14
C MET A 1 -4.96 10.24 -17.63
N SER A 2 -4.84 9.04 -17.08
CA SER A 2 -5.23 8.81 -15.69
C SER A 2 -4.17 9.31 -14.72
N PHE A 3 -4.58 9.94 -13.62
CA PHE A 3 -3.68 10.31 -12.53
C PHE A 3 -3.46 9.10 -11.62
N TYR A 4 -2.21 8.82 -11.26
CA TYR A 4 -1.86 7.82 -10.27
C TYR A 4 -1.80 8.47 -8.88
N VAL A 5 -2.69 8.03 -7.98
CA VAL A 5 -2.78 8.58 -6.63
C VAL A 5 -2.40 7.48 -5.62
N TYR A 6 -1.33 7.71 -4.86
CA TYR A 6 -0.91 6.81 -3.79
C TYR A 6 -1.52 7.23 -2.45
N LEU A 7 -2.34 6.37 -1.88
CA LEU A 7 -2.94 6.54 -0.56
C LEU A 7 -2.00 5.94 0.50
N SER A 8 -1.49 6.77 1.41
CA SER A 8 -0.57 6.37 2.47
C SER A 8 -1.16 6.68 3.84
N GLY A 9 -0.73 5.93 4.86
CA GLY A 9 -1.13 6.15 6.24
C GLY A 9 -2.04 5.06 6.79
N GLU A 10 -2.78 5.41 7.85
CA GLU A 10 -3.49 4.49 8.74
C GLU A 10 -4.46 3.53 8.03
N ILE A 11 -4.68 2.39 8.68
CA ILE A 11 -5.48 1.25 8.20
C ILE A 11 -6.62 0.89 9.15
N HIS A 12 -6.95 1.77 10.10
CA HIS A 12 -7.88 1.48 11.19
C HIS A 12 -9.32 1.90 10.87
N ASN A 13 -9.55 2.60 9.76
CA ASN A 13 -10.89 2.90 9.25
C ASN A 13 -10.96 2.87 7.71
N ASN A 14 -12.11 3.27 7.17
CA ASN A 14 -12.53 3.14 5.78
C ASN A 14 -12.18 4.33 4.86
N TRP A 15 -11.33 5.27 5.26
CA TRP A 15 -11.11 6.52 4.49
C TRP A 15 -10.60 6.36 3.07
N ARG A 16 -9.84 5.30 2.83
CA ARG A 16 -9.36 4.96 1.49
C ARG A 16 -10.55 4.69 0.58
N ASP A 17 -11.55 3.98 1.09
CA ASP A 17 -12.78 3.65 0.37
C ASP A 17 -13.63 4.91 0.15
N GLU A 18 -13.68 5.82 1.12
CA GLU A 18 -14.38 7.10 0.99
C GLU A 18 -13.77 7.98 -0.11
N ILE A 19 -12.44 8.09 -0.17
CA ILE A 19 -11.74 8.84 -1.23
C ILE A 19 -11.98 8.19 -2.60
N GLN A 20 -11.83 6.87 -2.69
CA GLN A 20 -12.01 6.14 -3.95
C GLN A 20 -13.45 6.30 -4.46
N SER A 21 -14.44 6.06 -3.59
CA SER A 21 -15.86 6.20 -3.93
C SER A 21 -16.21 7.64 -4.32
N GLY A 22 -15.68 8.64 -3.61
CA GLY A 22 -15.91 10.04 -3.93
C GLY A 22 -15.31 10.47 -5.27
N ALA A 23 -14.16 9.92 -5.65
CA ALA A 23 -13.53 10.15 -6.95
C ALA A 23 -14.33 9.49 -8.09
N GLU A 24 -14.79 8.25 -7.88
CA GLU A 24 -15.62 7.52 -8.83
C GLU A 24 -16.96 8.23 -9.08
N GLN A 25 -17.65 8.65 -8.02
CA GLN A 25 -18.93 9.39 -8.12
C GLN A 25 -18.79 10.72 -8.88
N LYS A 26 -17.60 11.33 -8.85
CA LYS A 26 -17.29 12.57 -9.59
C LYS A 26 -16.76 12.31 -10.99
N GLY A 27 -16.63 11.06 -11.42
CA GLY A 27 -16.13 10.68 -12.73
C GLY A 27 -14.67 11.07 -12.96
N LEU A 28 -13.84 11.06 -11.91
CA LEU A 28 -12.42 11.41 -12.04
C LEU A 28 -11.62 10.23 -12.64
N ASP A 29 -10.78 10.53 -13.63
CA ASP A 29 -9.86 9.57 -14.26
C ASP A 29 -8.64 9.34 -13.36
N ILE A 30 -8.80 8.51 -12.33
CA ILE A 30 -7.78 8.25 -11.29
C ILE A 30 -7.55 6.75 -11.12
N VAL A 31 -6.28 6.36 -11.01
CA VAL A 31 -5.83 5.04 -10.58
C VAL A 31 -5.29 5.15 -9.15
N PHE A 32 -5.96 4.50 -8.21
CA PHE A 32 -5.52 4.48 -6.81
C PHE A 32 -4.55 3.34 -6.54
N THR A 33 -3.51 3.62 -5.76
CA THR A 33 -2.54 2.65 -5.27
C THR A 33 -2.35 2.81 -3.76
N ALA A 34 -1.87 1.76 -3.09
CA ALA A 34 -1.78 1.70 -1.63
C ALA A 34 -0.78 0.63 -1.15
N PRO A 35 -0.30 0.70 0.11
CA PRO A 35 0.32 -0.44 0.78
C PRO A 35 -0.63 -1.65 0.85
N VAL A 36 -0.07 -2.84 1.05
CA VAL A 36 -0.85 -4.04 1.37
C VAL A 36 -1.41 -3.88 2.79
N THR A 37 -2.73 -3.81 2.91
CA THR A 37 -3.42 -3.66 4.21
C THR A 37 -3.84 -4.99 4.82
N ASN A 38 -3.83 -6.08 4.04
CA ASN A 38 -4.05 -7.42 4.56
C ASN A 38 -2.80 -7.91 5.30
N HIS A 39 -2.92 -8.10 6.61
CA HIS A 39 -1.82 -8.51 7.49
C HIS A 39 -1.13 -9.79 7.02
N GLU A 40 -1.89 -10.87 6.79
CA GLU A 40 -1.34 -12.17 6.39
C GLU A 40 -0.54 -12.08 5.07
N ALA A 41 -1.09 -11.39 4.07
CA ALA A 41 -0.43 -11.19 2.79
C ALA A 41 0.80 -10.28 2.90
N SER A 42 0.78 -9.29 3.80
CA SER A 42 1.91 -8.41 4.07
C SER A 42 3.05 -9.16 4.76
N ASP A 43 2.74 -9.97 5.76
CA ASP A 43 3.70 -10.77 6.52
C ASP A 43 4.34 -11.88 5.67
N ALA A 44 3.60 -12.41 4.71
CA ALA A 44 4.05 -13.45 3.78
C ALA A 44 4.66 -12.90 2.47
N ALA A 45 4.82 -11.59 2.30
CA ALA A 45 5.22 -10.97 1.03
C ALA A 45 6.57 -11.49 0.47
N GLY A 46 7.47 -11.96 1.33
CA GLY A 46 8.77 -12.51 0.98
C GLY A 46 8.81 -14.03 0.77
N ASP A 47 7.76 -14.77 1.14
CA ASP A 47 7.79 -16.24 1.26
C ASP A 47 8.09 -16.95 -0.07
N MET A 48 7.74 -16.33 -1.20
CA MET A 48 7.96 -16.88 -2.54
C MET A 48 9.38 -16.69 -3.08
N LEU A 49 10.24 -15.91 -2.41
CA LEU A 49 11.60 -15.64 -2.88
C LEU A 49 12.58 -16.74 -2.50
N PHE A 50 12.58 -17.13 -1.21
CA PHE A 50 13.42 -18.18 -0.68
C PHE A 50 12.87 -18.66 0.67
N PRO A 51 12.92 -19.96 1.00
CA PRO A 51 12.50 -20.45 2.31
C PRO A 51 13.37 -19.88 3.43
N ALA A 52 12.76 -19.07 4.31
CA ALA A 52 13.43 -18.55 5.49
C ALA A 52 13.59 -19.65 6.56
N ASN A 53 14.78 -19.71 7.17
CA ASN A 53 15.10 -20.69 8.21
C ASN A 53 14.70 -20.22 9.63
N GLN A 54 14.37 -18.94 9.81
CA GLN A 54 13.95 -18.33 11.07
C GLN A 54 12.94 -17.21 10.81
N ASN A 55 12.03 -16.97 11.76
CA ASN A 55 11.01 -15.92 11.66
C ASN A 55 11.64 -14.53 11.41
N PHE A 56 12.75 -14.21 12.07
CA PHE A 56 13.46 -12.95 11.84
C PHE A 56 13.81 -12.73 10.36
N TRP A 57 14.28 -13.76 9.66
CA TRP A 57 14.64 -13.64 8.25
C TRP A 57 13.43 -13.58 7.34
N ARG A 58 12.34 -14.29 7.70
CA ARG A 58 11.05 -14.19 7.01
C ARG A 58 10.52 -12.75 7.07
N ASP A 59 10.45 -12.19 8.28
CA ASP A 59 9.98 -10.82 8.51
C ASP A 59 10.85 -9.81 7.77
N HIS A 60 12.18 -9.97 7.82
CA HIS A 60 13.11 -9.09 7.13
C HIS A 60 12.96 -9.15 5.61
N GLN A 61 12.69 -10.32 5.03
CA GLN A 61 12.43 -10.49 3.60
C GLN A 61 11.12 -9.79 3.20
N SER A 62 10.01 -10.10 3.89
CA SER A 62 8.71 -9.50 3.62
C SER A 62 8.73 -7.97 3.75
N ALA A 63 9.40 -7.45 4.79
CA ALA A 63 9.60 -6.02 4.97
C ALA A 63 10.32 -5.37 3.78
N LYS A 64 11.37 -6.00 3.23
CA LYS A 64 12.08 -5.47 2.05
C LYS A 64 11.24 -5.51 0.79
N VAL A 65 10.45 -6.56 0.57
CA VAL A 65 9.52 -6.63 -0.57
C VAL A 65 8.50 -5.50 -0.50
N ASN A 66 7.91 -5.28 0.67
CA ASN A 66 6.96 -4.20 0.89
C ASN A 66 7.63 -2.82 0.74
N ALA A 67 8.89 -2.67 1.16
CA ALA A 67 9.66 -1.43 0.97
C ALA A 67 9.91 -1.12 -0.51
N ILE A 68 10.28 -2.12 -1.33
CA ILE A 68 10.45 -1.95 -2.78
C ILE A 68 9.13 -1.57 -3.43
N ARG A 69 8.04 -2.29 -3.12
CA ARG A 69 6.69 -2.00 -3.61
C ARG A 69 6.27 -0.57 -3.28
N THR A 70 6.38 -0.19 -2.02
CA THR A 70 5.97 1.14 -1.52
C THR A 70 6.76 2.25 -2.20
N GLN A 71 8.09 2.13 -2.26
CA GLN A 71 8.94 3.13 -2.92
C GLN A 71 8.62 3.25 -4.41
N THR A 72 8.38 2.13 -5.09
CA THR A 72 8.03 2.11 -6.52
C THR A 72 6.70 2.83 -6.74
N LEU A 73 5.68 2.52 -5.95
CA LEU A 73 4.35 3.13 -6.09
C LEU A 73 4.36 4.62 -5.77
N ILE A 74 5.14 5.05 -4.76
CA ILE A 74 5.32 6.47 -4.46
C ILE A 74 6.01 7.20 -5.62
N GLN A 75 7.06 6.61 -6.21
CA GLN A 75 7.77 7.19 -7.35
C GLN A 75 6.91 7.29 -8.61
N GLN A 76 5.97 6.37 -8.78
CA GLN A 76 5.03 6.34 -9.91
C GLN A 76 3.79 7.23 -9.71
N ALA A 77 3.58 7.74 -8.49
CA ALA A 77 2.42 8.55 -8.19
C ALA A 77 2.57 9.98 -8.71
N ASP A 78 1.50 10.51 -9.32
CA ASP A 78 1.36 11.93 -9.62
C ASP A 78 0.97 12.74 -8.35
N LEU A 79 0.28 12.08 -7.41
CA LEU A 79 -0.13 12.66 -6.13
C LEU A 79 -0.04 11.62 -5.02
N VAL A 80 0.46 12.04 -3.86
CA VAL A 80 0.45 11.24 -2.63
C VAL A 80 -0.48 11.88 -1.61
N VAL A 81 -1.44 11.11 -1.11
CA VAL A 81 -2.33 11.51 0.00
C VAL A 81 -1.91 10.75 1.24
N VAL A 82 -1.52 11.47 2.29
CA VAL A 82 -1.10 10.88 3.57
C VAL A 82 -2.14 11.18 4.63
N ARG A 83 -2.71 10.14 5.25
CA ARG A 83 -3.56 10.28 6.42
C ARG A 83 -2.88 9.75 7.67
N PHE A 84 -2.68 10.64 8.63
CA PHE A 84 -2.23 10.28 9.97
C PHE A 84 -3.47 9.92 10.81
N GLY A 85 -3.40 8.76 11.47
CA GLY A 85 -4.38 8.38 12.48
C GLY A 85 -4.14 9.14 13.80
N ASP A 86 -5.03 8.93 14.75
CA ASP A 86 -5.01 9.49 16.11
C ASP A 86 -4.46 8.52 17.16
N GLN A 87 -4.04 7.31 16.74
CA GLN A 87 -3.38 6.30 17.57
C GLN A 87 -1.86 6.31 17.43
#